data_AF-A0A1V1PMA4-F1
#
_entry.id   AF-A0A1V1PMA4-F1
#
_cell.length_a   1.000
_cell.length_b   1.000
_cell.length_c   1.000
_cell.angle_alpha   90.00
_cell.angle_beta   90.00
_cell.angle_gamma   90.00
#
_symmetry.space_group_name_H-M   'P 1'
#
loop_
_entity.id
_entity.type
_entity.pdbx_description
1 polymer ?
#
loop_
_entity_poly.entity_id
_entity_poly.type
_entity_poly.pdbx_seq_one_letter_code
_entity_poly.pdbx_strand_id
1 'polypeptide(L)'
;MRIFAFAALAAALAACAPQTSEPTEADLVARGDYLVNGVVLCGDCHTPRLETGAPDETRKLHGADLQMPPPLATLAPQLAGIPSNYTREQFTSFLQTGARPDGSQPRPPMPPYRLNADDARAVTAYIASLPAAQ
;
A
#
# COMPACT_ATOMS: atom_id res chain seq x y z
N MET A 1 -24.12 -69.55 12.43
CA MET A 1 -23.01 -68.95 11.66
C MET A 1 -23.42 -67.54 11.28
N ARG A 2 -22.70 -66.53 11.78
CA ARG A 2 -23.08 -65.12 11.77
C ARG A 2 -22.84 -64.48 10.39
N ILE A 3 -23.87 -63.94 9.75
CA ILE A 3 -23.72 -63.07 8.58
C ILE A 3 -23.71 -61.64 9.10
N PHE A 4 -22.57 -60.97 8.98
CA PHE A 4 -22.39 -59.59 9.41
C PHE A 4 -23.04 -58.63 8.40
N ALA A 5 -23.92 -57.77 8.90
CA ALA A 5 -24.36 -56.57 8.20
C ALA A 5 -23.21 -55.57 8.18
N PHE A 6 -22.69 -55.22 7.00
CA PHE A 6 -21.83 -54.05 6.85
C PHE A 6 -22.71 -52.82 6.69
N ALA A 7 -22.96 -52.15 7.81
CA ALA A 7 -23.56 -50.83 7.84
C ALA A 7 -22.56 -49.81 7.30
N ALA A 8 -23.08 -48.88 6.50
CA ALA A 8 -22.37 -47.79 5.87
C ALA A 8 -21.60 -46.92 6.86
N LEU A 9 -20.39 -46.51 6.49
CA LEU A 9 -19.76 -45.33 7.07
C LEU A 9 -18.92 -44.61 6.00
N ALA A 10 -19.62 -43.93 5.09
CA ALA A 10 -19.04 -42.89 4.24
C ALA A 10 -19.47 -41.54 4.82
N ALA A 11 -18.79 -41.09 5.88
CA ALA A 11 -18.97 -39.75 6.41
C ALA A 11 -17.63 -39.19 6.88
N ALA A 12 -17.41 -37.90 6.56
CA ALA A 12 -16.34 -37.02 6.98
C ALA A 12 -15.00 -37.07 6.20
N LEU A 13 -15.04 -36.64 4.93
CA LEU A 13 -13.87 -36.05 4.24
C LEU A 13 -14.27 -34.65 3.72
N ALA A 14 -14.56 -33.71 4.61
CA ALA A 14 -15.00 -32.36 4.20
C ALA A 14 -14.40 -31.21 5.02
N ALA A 15 -13.31 -31.39 5.75
CA ALA A 15 -12.82 -30.37 6.69
C ALA A 15 -11.31 -30.10 6.60
N CYS A 16 -10.77 -29.87 5.40
CA CYS A 16 -9.43 -29.29 5.26
C CYS A 16 -9.31 -28.47 3.97
N ALA A 17 -10.18 -27.48 3.79
CA ALA A 17 -9.90 -26.39 2.85
C ALA A 17 -9.30 -25.23 3.66
N PRO A 18 -8.12 -24.68 3.29
CA PRO A 18 -7.62 -23.47 3.94
C PRO A 18 -8.62 -22.35 3.70
N GLN A 19 -9.19 -21.83 4.78
CA GLN A 19 -10.04 -20.65 4.72
C GLN A 19 -9.10 -19.45 4.68
N THR A 20 -8.82 -18.92 3.50
CA THR A 20 -8.16 -17.62 3.37
C THR A 20 -9.17 -16.56 3.80
N SER A 21 -9.15 -16.21 5.09
CA SER A 21 -9.87 -15.05 5.60
C SER A 21 -9.33 -13.79 4.95
N GLU A 22 -10.24 -12.88 4.58
CA GLU A 22 -9.88 -11.56 4.08
C GLU A 22 -8.96 -10.84 5.09
N PRO A 23 -7.90 -10.15 4.64
CA PRO A 23 -7.04 -9.38 5.53
C PRO A 23 -7.85 -8.33 6.29
N THR A 24 -7.59 -8.20 7.60
CA THR A 24 -8.14 -7.10 8.39
C THR A 24 -7.46 -5.77 8.04
N GLU A 25 -8.04 -4.64 8.44
CA GLU A 25 -7.38 -3.33 8.26
C GLU A 25 -6.00 -3.30 8.96
N ALA A 26 -5.86 -3.95 10.12
CA ALA A 26 -4.59 -4.04 10.82
C ALA A 26 -3.55 -4.85 10.01
N ASP A 27 -3.96 -5.95 9.38
CA ASP A 27 -3.08 -6.74 8.51
C ASP A 27 -2.62 -5.92 7.28
N LEU A 28 -3.55 -5.15 6.69
CA LEU A 28 -3.25 -4.27 5.57
C LEU A 28 -2.28 -3.15 5.97
N VAL A 29 -2.49 -2.52 7.13
CA VAL A 29 -1.59 -1.48 7.65
C VAL A 29 -0.19 -2.06 7.90
N ALA A 30 -0.09 -3.24 8.52
CA ALA A 30 1.19 -3.88 8.77
C ALA A 30 1.93 -4.25 7.47
N ARG A 31 1.22 -4.76 6.46
CA ARG A 31 1.82 -5.03 5.15
C ARG A 31 2.19 -3.74 4.42
N GLY A 32 1.36 -2.71 4.53
CA GLY A 32 1.60 -1.40 3.93
C GLY A 32 2.83 -0.72 4.52
N ASP A 33 3.03 -0.80 5.83
CA ASP A 33 4.22 -0.31 6.53
C ASP A 33 5.49 -0.92 5.95
N TYR A 34 5.53 -2.25 5.85
CA TYR A 34 6.64 -2.98 5.23
C TYR A 34 6.90 -2.54 3.79
N LEU A 35 5.86 -2.42 2.97
CA LEU A 35 6.00 -2.00 1.58
C LEU A 35 6.51 -0.57 1.47
N VAL A 36 5.91 0.37 2.20
CA VAL A 36 6.24 1.80 2.14
C VAL A 36 7.64 2.09 2.66
N ASN A 37 8.05 1.43 3.75
CA ASN A 37 9.31 1.72 4.43
C ASN A 37 10.46 0.78 4.06
N GLY A 38 10.18 -0.39 3.49
CA GLY A 38 11.21 -1.41 3.21
C GLY A 38 11.37 -1.81 1.74
N VAL A 39 10.32 -1.69 0.93
CA VAL A 39 10.34 -2.18 -0.47
C VAL A 39 10.31 -1.04 -1.47
N VAL A 40 9.35 -0.13 -1.30
CA VAL A 40 9.08 0.98 -2.24
C VAL A 40 9.80 2.25 -1.81
N LEU A 41 10.12 2.38 -0.52
CA LEU A 41 10.89 3.49 0.05
C LEU A 41 10.25 4.86 -0.25
N CYS A 42 8.93 5.00 -0.07
CA CYS A 42 8.23 6.23 -0.42
C CYS A 42 8.80 7.46 0.32
N GLY A 43 9.35 7.26 1.53
CA GLY A 43 9.98 8.30 2.34
C GLY A 43 11.27 8.88 1.75
N ASP A 44 11.86 8.24 0.73
CA ASP A 44 13.07 8.75 0.09
C ASP A 44 12.81 10.03 -0.70
N CYS A 45 11.61 10.16 -1.27
CA CYS A 45 11.18 11.36 -1.97
C CYS A 45 10.12 12.15 -1.21
N HIS A 46 9.25 11.49 -0.44
CA HIS A 46 8.08 12.14 0.17
C HIS A 46 8.29 12.57 1.63
N THR A 47 9.47 12.42 2.22
CA THR A 47 9.79 12.94 3.55
C THR A 47 10.78 14.09 3.45
N PRO A 48 10.52 15.26 4.09
CA PRO A 48 11.48 16.36 4.12
C PRO A 48 12.85 15.92 4.64
N ARG A 49 13.89 16.68 4.29
CA ARG A 49 15.23 16.50 4.85
C ARG A 49 15.54 17.61 5.84
N LEU A 50 16.25 17.25 6.91
CA LEU A 50 16.90 18.20 7.81
C LEU A 50 18.07 18.88 7.08
N GLU A 51 18.63 19.93 7.67
CA GLU A 51 19.83 20.61 7.13
C GLU A 51 21.03 19.65 6.97
N THR A 52 21.08 18.60 7.78
CA THR A 52 22.09 17.53 7.71
C THR A 52 21.89 16.57 6.52
N GLY A 53 20.78 16.70 5.78
CA GLY A 53 20.38 15.79 4.71
C GLY A 53 19.65 14.52 5.18
N ALA A 54 19.58 14.28 6.49
CA ALA A 54 18.83 13.15 7.04
C ALA A 54 17.31 13.33 6.88
N PRO A 55 16.52 12.25 6.73
CA PRO A 55 15.07 12.32 6.78
C PRO A 55 14.57 12.96 8.07
N ASP A 56 13.60 13.88 7.95
CA ASP A 56 12.87 14.44 9.09
C ASP A 56 11.70 13.51 9.45
N GLU A 57 11.96 12.56 10.33
CA GLU A 57 10.97 11.57 10.78
C GLU A 57 9.77 12.19 11.49
N THR A 58 9.88 13.42 12.01
CA THR A 58 8.74 14.13 12.63
C THR A 58 7.72 14.58 11.58
N ARG A 59 8.13 14.63 10.30
CA ARG A 59 7.31 14.97 9.13
C ARG A 59 7.35 13.88 8.08
N LYS A 60 7.44 12.61 8.52
CA LYS A 60 7.47 11.43 7.66
C LYS A 60 6.31 11.46 6.66
N LEU A 61 6.63 11.39 5.36
CA LEU A 61 5.66 11.37 4.26
C LEU A 61 4.79 12.65 4.11
N HIS A 62 5.23 13.79 4.65
CA HIS A 62 4.55 15.08 4.52
C HIS A 62 4.86 15.83 3.21
N GLY A 63 5.56 15.20 2.27
CA GLY A 63 6.04 15.80 1.03
C GLY A 63 7.41 16.45 1.20
N ALA A 64 8.08 16.77 0.10
CA ALA A 64 9.40 17.39 0.15
C ALA A 64 9.69 18.20 -1.11
N ASP A 65 10.57 19.19 -0.97
CA ASP A 65 11.30 19.76 -2.09
C ASP A 65 12.40 18.78 -2.50
N LEU A 66 12.34 18.34 -3.76
CA LEU A 66 13.28 17.38 -4.34
C LEU A 66 14.53 18.07 -4.89
N GLN A 67 14.50 19.40 -5.07
CA GLN A 67 15.57 20.21 -5.65
C GLN A 67 16.04 19.71 -7.04
N MET A 68 15.16 18.99 -7.74
CA MET A 68 15.44 18.44 -9.07
C MET A 68 15.19 19.50 -10.15
N PRO A 69 15.99 19.53 -11.23
CA PRO A 69 15.75 20.46 -12.33
C PRO A 69 14.56 19.99 -13.21
N PRO A 70 13.85 20.92 -13.88
CA PRO A 70 12.90 20.57 -14.93
C PRO A 70 13.56 19.72 -16.04
N PRO A 71 12.85 18.74 -16.63
CA PRO A 71 11.41 18.49 -16.53
C PRO A 71 11.00 17.57 -15.36
N LEU A 72 11.92 17.22 -14.46
CA LEU A 72 11.61 16.40 -13.29
C LEU A 72 10.70 17.17 -12.31
N ALA A 73 10.05 16.42 -11.44
CA ALA A 73 9.31 16.96 -10.31
C ALA A 73 10.28 17.68 -9.37
N THR A 74 10.05 18.97 -9.16
CA THR A 74 10.71 19.75 -8.12
C THR A 74 10.10 19.46 -6.74
N LEU A 75 8.84 19.03 -6.69
CA LEU A 75 8.09 18.78 -5.45
C LEU A 75 7.49 17.38 -5.44
N ALA A 76 7.68 16.67 -4.33
CA ALA A 76 6.93 15.49 -3.95
C ALA A 76 5.76 15.89 -3.05
N PRO A 77 4.50 15.53 -3.39
CA PRO A 77 3.35 15.87 -2.57
C PRO A 77 3.36 15.12 -1.23
N GLN A 78 2.59 15.63 -0.26
CA GLN A 78 2.25 14.83 0.92
C GLN A 78 1.56 13.53 0.53
N LEU A 79 1.91 12.44 1.21
CA LEU A 79 1.18 11.17 1.15
C LEU A 79 0.39 10.90 2.44
N ALA A 80 0.98 11.14 3.62
CA ALA A 80 0.37 10.80 4.91
C ALA A 80 -1.07 11.34 5.03
N GLY A 81 -2.00 10.47 5.44
CA GLY A 81 -3.43 10.80 5.54
C GLY A 81 -4.20 10.74 4.21
N ILE A 82 -3.59 10.21 3.14
CA ILE A 82 -4.04 10.28 1.74
C ILE A 82 -3.98 11.72 1.20
N PRO A 83 -3.32 11.96 0.04
CA PRO A 83 -3.29 13.30 -0.53
C PRO A 83 -4.71 13.83 -0.79
N SER A 84 -4.97 15.10 -0.45
CA SER A 84 -6.31 15.70 -0.47
C SER A 84 -7.01 15.69 -1.84
N ASN A 85 -6.25 15.57 -2.92
CA ASN A 85 -6.76 15.45 -4.29
C ASN A 85 -7.03 14.01 -4.73
N TYR A 86 -7.00 13.04 -3.81
CA TYR A 86 -7.31 11.64 -4.04
C TYR A 86 -8.35 11.13 -3.03
N THR A 87 -9.26 10.28 -3.49
CA THR A 87 -9.94 9.32 -2.59
C THR A 87 -9.03 8.11 -2.33
N ARG A 88 -9.36 7.26 -1.33
CA ARG A 88 -8.62 6.00 -1.08
C ARG A 88 -8.64 5.09 -2.31
N GLU A 89 -9.76 5.03 -3.02
CA GLU A 89 -9.95 4.21 -4.21
C GLU A 89 -9.10 4.74 -5.37
N GLN A 90 -9.10 6.06 -5.57
CA GLN A 90 -8.26 6.69 -6.59
C GLN A 90 -6.77 6.49 -6.30
N PHE A 91 -6.36 6.61 -5.03
CA PHE A 91 -4.97 6.38 -4.63
C PHE A 91 -4.56 4.93 -4.84
N THR A 92 -5.42 3.98 -4.48
CA THR A 92 -5.22 2.54 -4.74
C THR A 92 -5.09 2.28 -6.23
N SER A 93 -6.00 2.81 -7.04
CA SER A 93 -5.98 2.67 -8.50
C SER A 93 -4.71 3.26 -9.12
N PHE A 94 -4.26 4.41 -8.64
CA PHE A 94 -2.99 5.02 -9.05
C PHE A 94 -1.80 4.09 -8.80
N LEU A 95 -1.74 3.43 -7.63
CA LEU A 95 -0.66 2.49 -7.31
C LEU A 95 -0.70 1.20 -8.15
N GLN A 96 -1.88 0.78 -8.60
CA GLN A 96 -2.05 -0.40 -9.46
C GLN A 96 -1.76 -0.11 -10.94
N THR A 97 -2.11 1.08 -11.40
CA THR A 97 -2.13 1.40 -12.84
C THR A 97 -1.02 2.35 -13.26
N GLY A 98 -0.44 3.09 -12.31
CA GLY A 98 0.51 4.15 -12.56
C GLY A 98 -0.13 5.39 -13.20
N ALA A 99 -1.46 5.45 -13.33
CA ALA A 99 -2.16 6.58 -13.93
C ALA A 99 -2.87 7.40 -12.85
N ARG A 100 -2.75 8.73 -12.93
CA ARG A 100 -3.50 9.66 -12.08
C ARG A 100 -5.00 9.60 -12.40
N PRO A 101 -5.88 10.15 -11.53
CA PRO A 101 -7.33 10.16 -11.77
C PRO A 101 -7.74 10.87 -13.07
N ASP A 102 -6.93 11.82 -13.54
CA ASP A 102 -7.13 12.53 -14.81
C ASP A 102 -6.54 11.79 -16.02
N GLY A 103 -5.99 10.59 -15.84
CA GLY A 103 -5.33 9.77 -16.87
C GLY A 103 -3.88 10.15 -17.15
N SER A 104 -3.35 11.23 -16.56
CA SER A 104 -1.95 11.63 -16.74
C SER A 104 -0.99 10.69 -16.00
N GLN A 105 0.29 10.67 -16.43
CA GLN A 105 1.33 9.86 -15.79
C GLN A 105 2.07 10.64 -14.69
N PRO A 106 2.49 9.98 -13.59
CA PRO A 106 3.30 10.62 -12.56
C PRO A 106 4.54 11.28 -13.20
N ARG A 107 4.91 12.44 -12.66
CA ARG A 107 6.07 13.17 -13.17
C ARG A 107 7.33 12.49 -12.61
N PRO A 108 8.34 12.17 -13.44
CA PRO A 108 9.59 11.61 -12.95
C PRO A 108 10.20 12.51 -11.86
N PRO A 109 10.89 11.96 -10.84
CA PRO A 109 11.35 10.58 -10.74
C PRO A 109 10.31 9.58 -10.21
N MET A 110 9.09 10.02 -9.88
CA MET A 110 8.04 9.11 -9.39
C MET A 110 7.71 8.06 -10.46
N PRO A 111 7.90 6.75 -10.18
CA PRO A 111 7.62 5.71 -11.15
C PRO A 111 6.11 5.49 -11.31
N PRO A 112 5.65 5.07 -12.50
CA PRO A 112 4.28 4.61 -12.70
C PRO A 112 4.13 3.20 -12.11
N TYR A 113 3.81 3.12 -10.82
CA TYR A 113 3.67 1.84 -10.11
C TYR A 113 2.67 0.90 -10.76
N ARG A 114 2.92 -0.40 -10.58
CA ARG A 114 2.06 -1.52 -11.03
C ARG A 114 1.93 -2.55 -9.93
N LEU A 115 1.59 -2.10 -8.73
CA LEU A 115 1.37 -2.99 -7.60
C LEU A 115 0.18 -3.93 -7.91
N ASN A 116 0.23 -5.16 -7.39
CA ASN A 116 -0.96 -6.01 -7.38
C ASN A 116 -2.02 -5.38 -6.46
N ALA A 117 -3.25 -5.92 -6.51
CA ALA A 117 -4.37 -5.35 -5.79
C ALA A 117 -4.20 -5.36 -4.27
N ASP A 118 -3.63 -6.42 -3.72
CA ASP A 118 -3.43 -6.53 -2.27
C ASP A 118 -2.38 -5.56 -1.75
N ASP A 119 -1.27 -5.42 -2.48
CA ASP A 119 -0.19 -4.49 -2.12
C ASP A 119 -0.62 -3.03 -2.27
N ALA A 120 -1.36 -2.69 -3.33
CA ALA A 120 -1.91 -1.35 -3.49
C ALA A 120 -2.87 -1.01 -2.35
N ARG A 121 -3.77 -1.94 -1.97
CA ARG A 121 -4.67 -1.76 -0.82
C ARG A 121 -3.91 -1.60 0.49
N ALA A 122 -2.90 -2.44 0.72
CA ALA A 122 -2.08 -2.39 1.92
C ALA A 122 -1.33 -1.04 2.05
N VAL A 123 -0.68 -0.59 0.96
CA VAL A 123 -0.03 0.72 0.92
C VAL A 123 -1.05 1.84 1.20
N THR A 124 -2.21 1.83 0.53
CA THR A 124 -3.27 2.81 0.80
C THR A 124 -3.72 2.80 2.27
N ALA A 125 -3.91 1.62 2.88
CA ALA A 125 -4.33 1.49 4.27
C ALA A 125 -3.29 2.08 5.23
N TYR A 126 -2.01 1.75 5.04
CA TYR A 126 -0.94 2.34 5.85
C TYR A 126 -0.87 3.85 5.68
N ILE A 127 -0.89 4.36 4.44
CA ILE A 127 -0.85 5.80 4.18
C ILE A 127 -2.05 6.53 4.81
N ALA A 128 -3.25 5.95 4.75
CA ALA A 128 -4.45 6.49 5.37
C ALA A 128 -4.41 6.47 6.91
N SER A 129 -3.66 5.55 7.52
CA SER A 129 -3.52 5.45 8.98
C SER A 129 -2.61 6.52 9.57
N LEU A 130 -1.77 7.16 8.76
CA LEU A 130 -0.84 8.20 9.20
C LEU A 130 -1.56 9.53 9.42
N PRO A 131 -1.09 10.36 10.37
CA PRO A 131 -1.61 11.71 10.54
C PRO A 131 -1.31 12.55 9.29
N ALA A 132 -2.33 13.23 8.76
CA ALA A 132 -2.13 14.21 7.70
C ALA A 132 -1.24 15.37 8.19
N ALA A 133 -0.59 16.07 7.26
CA ALA A 133 0.10 17.30 7.62
C ALA A 133 -0.96 18.36 7.87
N GLN A 134 -0.66 19.19 8.86
CA GLN A 134 -1.45 20.36 9.18
C GLN A 134 -1.16 21.49 8.20
#